data_AF-A0A820ZFC0-F1
#
_entry.id   AF-A0A820ZFC0-F1
#
_cell.length_a   1.000
_cell.length_b   1.000
_cell.length_c   1.000
_cell.angle_alpha   90.00
_cell.angle_beta   90.00
_cell.angle_gamma   90.00
#
_symmetry.space_group_name_H-M   'P 1'
#
loop_
_entity.id
_entity.type
_entity.pdbx_description
1 polymer ?
#
loop_
_entity_poly.entity_id
_entity_poly.type
_entity_poly.pdbx_seq_one_letter_code
_entity_poly.pdbx_strand_id
1 'polypeptide(L)' 'MKTLHLLLNKCLSCDLIPKLLIEKYLVEICRSQNVPFEPDPTIMAQDEFWTIGQRYIQNASVNDEKRPPPPPSSGGA' A
#
# COMPACT_ATOMS: atom_id res chain seq x y z
N MET A 1 -15.60 -20.68 34.00
CA MET A 1 -15.32 -19.25 33.73
C MET A 1 -13.91 -19.06 33.14
N LYS A 2 -13.59 -19.65 31.98
CA LYS A 2 -12.26 -19.49 31.34
C LYS A 2 -12.33 -18.65 30.05
N THR A 3 -13.48 -18.64 29.39
CA THR A 3 -13.70 -17.98 28.09
C THR A 3 -13.67 -16.45 28.17
N LEU A 4 -14.28 -15.89 29.22
CA LEU A 4 -14.33 -14.43 29.42
C LEU A 4 -12.94 -13.87 29.76
N HIS A 5 -12.18 -14.58 30.60
CA HIS A 5 -10.80 -14.24 30.93
C HIS A 5 -9.87 -14.30 29.71
N LEU A 6 -10.07 -15.28 28.81
CA LEU A 6 -9.27 -15.40 27.59
C LEU A 6 -9.55 -14.27 26.59
N LEU A 7 -10.83 -13.90 26.39
CA LEU A 7 -11.21 -12.80 25.51
C LEU A 7 -10.74 -11.45 26.06
N LEU A 8 -10.88 -11.23 27.37
CA LEU A 8 -10.43 -10.02 28.03
C LEU A 8 -8.90 -9.86 27.90
N ASN A 9 -8.13 -10.91 28.18
CA ASN A 9 -6.68 -10.89 28.00
C ASN A 9 -6.32 -10.67 26.53
N LYS A 10 -7.01 -11.28 25.56
CA LYS A 10 -6.71 -11.08 24.14
C LYS A 10 -6.96 -9.66 23.64
N CYS A 11 -7.98 -8.98 24.17
CA CYS A 11 -8.26 -7.58 23.83
C CYS A 11 -7.35 -6.58 24.55
N LEU A 12 -6.91 -6.89 25.77
CA LEU A 12 -6.10 -5.98 26.60
C LEU A 12 -4.59 -6.22 26.50
N SER A 13 -4.15 -7.34 25.94
CA SER A 13 -2.71 -7.62 25.73
C SER A 13 -2.19 -6.85 24.51
N CYS A 14 -1.23 -5.95 24.72
CA CYS A 14 -0.50 -5.25 23.67
C CYS A 14 0.19 -6.20 22.65
N ASP A 15 0.36 -7.47 23.00
CA ASP A 15 1.15 -8.45 22.26
C ASP A 15 0.52 -8.96 20.96
N LEU A 16 -0.68 -8.52 20.58
CA LEU A 16 -1.40 -9.12 19.46
C LEU A 16 -1.94 -8.18 18.39
N ILE A 17 -1.59 -6.89 18.42
CA ILE A 17 -1.95 -6.03 17.30
C ILE A 17 -1.12 -6.50 16.08
N PRO A 18 -1.77 -6.97 15.00
CA PRO A 18 -1.03 -7.49 13.85
C PRO A 18 -0.15 -6.39 13.26
N LYS A 19 1.12 -6.71 13.00
CA LYS A 19 2.08 -5.74 12.45
C LYS A 19 1.58 -5.06 11.17
N LEU A 20 0.89 -5.81 10.31
CA LEU A 20 0.25 -5.28 9.11
C LEU A 20 -0.78 -4.18 9.42
N LEU A 21 -1.54 -4.34 10.51
CA LEU A 21 -2.53 -3.35 10.93
C LEU A 21 -1.84 -2.06 11.39
N ILE A 22 -0.75 -2.19 12.14
CA ILE A 22 0.05 -1.05 12.62
C ILE A 22 0.57 -0.25 11.42
N GLU A 23 1.22 -0.90 10.46
CA GLU A 23 1.74 -0.24 9.26
C GLU A 23 0.64 0.53 8.49
N LYS A 24 -0.54 -0.08 8.30
CA LYS A 24 -1.67 0.59 7.63
C LYS A 24 -2.15 1.84 8.37
N TYR A 25 -2.24 1.77 9.70
CA TYR A 25 -2.64 2.94 10.50
C TYR A 25 -1.58 4.03 10.48
N LEU A 26 -0.29 3.68 10.54
CA LEU A 26 0.79 4.66 10.46
C LEU A 26 0.77 5.39 9.11
N VAL A 27 0.60 4.68 7.99
CA VAL A 27 0.44 5.30 6.66
C VAL A 27 -0.71 6.31 6.66
N GLU A 28 -1.86 5.96 7.21
CA GLU A 28 -3.05 6.82 7.19
C GLU A 28 -2.89 8.06 8.09
N ILE A 29 -2.30 7.89 9.28
CA ILE A 29 -2.00 8.99 10.20
C ILE A 29 -0.98 9.95 9.58
N CYS A 30 0.11 9.41 9.03
CA CYS A 30 1.16 10.20 8.39
C CYS A 30 0.64 10.94 7.17
N ARG A 31 -0.19 10.28 6.33
CA ARG A 31 -0.88 10.93 5.21
C ARG A 31 -1.76 12.09 5.70
N SER A 32 -2.53 11.89 6.76
CA SER A 32 -3.42 12.92 7.33
C SER A 32 -2.67 14.13 7.88
N GLN A 33 -1.45 13.93 8.37
CA GLN A 33 -0.59 14.97 8.93
C GLN A 33 0.45 15.51 7.93
N ASN A 34 0.41 15.07 6.65
CA ASN A 34 1.42 15.36 5.63
C ASN A 34 2.86 15.06 6.09
N VAL A 35 3.03 14.03 6.91
CA VAL A 35 4.33 13.53 7.35
C VAL A 35 4.80 12.50 6.34
N PRO A 36 5.99 12.64 5.72
CA PRO A 36 6.54 11.61 4.86
C PRO A 36 6.84 10.36 5.69
N PHE A 37 6.23 9.24 5.31
CA PHE A 37 6.41 7.95 5.97
C PHE A 37 6.49 6.85 4.91
N GLU A 38 7.48 5.98 5.07
CA GLU A 38 7.68 4.82 4.22
C GLU A 38 7.41 3.55 5.05
N PRO A 39 6.36 2.77 4.76
CA PRO A 39 6.04 1.56 5.52
C PRO A 39 6.99 0.41 5.18
N ASP A 40 7.13 -0.57 6.08
CA ASP A 40 7.98 -1.74 5.83
C ASP A 40 7.41 -2.58 4.65
N PRO A 41 8.17 -2.74 3.54
CA PRO A 41 7.69 -3.44 2.36
C PRO A 41 7.45 -4.94 2.61
N THR A 42 8.16 -5.56 3.55
CA THR A 42 8.01 -6.98 3.90
C THR A 42 6.70 -7.23 4.63
N ILE A 43 6.27 -6.26 5.43
CA ILE A 43 5.00 -6.30 6.15
C ILE A 43 3.86 -5.96 5.19
N MET A 44 4.03 -4.92 4.37
CA MET A 44 3.02 -4.50 3.39
C MET A 44 2.82 -5.50 2.24
N ALA A 45 3.83 -6.31 1.89
CA ALA A 45 3.69 -7.38 0.91
C ALA A 45 2.69 -8.48 1.33
N GLN A 46 2.35 -8.57 2.62
CA GLN A 46 1.30 -9.46 3.12
C GLN A 46 -0.11 -8.97 2.72
N ASP A 47 -0.23 -7.72 2.27
CA ASP A 47 -1.46 -7.15 1.76
C ASP A 47 -1.53 -7.27 0.23
N GLU A 48 -2.54 -8.00 -0.25
CA GLU A 48 -2.74 -8.23 -1.69
C GLU A 48 -2.98 -6.93 -2.44
N PHE A 49 -3.75 -6.00 -1.87
CA PHE A 49 -4.06 -4.71 -2.52
C PHE A 49 -2.83 -3.83 -2.65
N TRP A 50 -1.99 -3.77 -1.62
CA TRP A 50 -0.72 -3.06 -1.68
C TRP A 50 0.19 -3.62 -2.78
N THR A 51 0.32 -4.95 -2.83
CA THR A 51 1.16 -5.64 -3.83
C THR A 51 0.65 -5.42 -5.26
N ILE A 52 -0.67 -5.49 -5.44
CA ILE A 52 -1.33 -5.21 -6.73
C ILE A 52 -1.06 -3.76 -7.15
N GLY A 53 -1.22 -2.80 -6.24
CA GLY A 53 -0.95 -1.38 -6.50
C GLY A 53 0.49 -1.13 -6.97
N GLN A 54 1.48 -1.72 -6.29
CA GLN A 54 2.90 -1.65 -6.69
C GLN A 54 3.13 -2.21 -8.10
N ARG A 55 2.53 -3.36 -8.42
CA ARG A 55 2.63 -3.98 -9.74
C ARG A 55 2.01 -3.11 -10.85
N TYR A 56 0.88 -2.45 -10.58
CA TYR A 56 0.27 -1.53 -11.54
C TYR A 56 1.15 -0.32 -11.83
N ILE A 57 1.74 0.27 -10.79
CA ILE A 57 2.67 1.40 -10.94
C ILE A 57 3.90 0.97 -11.77
N GLN A 58 4.45 -0.20 -11.47
CA GLN A 58 5.63 -0.71 -12.18
C GLN A 58 5.32 -1.01 -13.66
N ASN A 59 4.17 -1.62 -13.96
CA ASN A 59 3.77 -1.91 -15.34
C ASN A 59 3.38 -0.66 -16.14
N ALA A 60 2.86 0.39 -15.48
CA ALA A 60 2.57 1.67 -16.13
C ALA A 60 3.85 2.32 -16.68
N SER A 61 4.97 2.21 -15.96
CA SER A 61 6.27 2.74 -16.40
C SER A 61 6.85 2.04 -17.64
N VAL A 62 6.48 0.79 -17.90
CA VAL A 62 7.01 -0.01 -19.03
C VAL A 62 6.23 0.24 -20.33
N ASN A 63 5.00 0.75 -20.24
CA ASN A 63 4.13 0.91 -21.40
C ASN A 63 4.25 2.27 -22.11
N ASP A 64 5.01 3.23 -21.58
CA ASP A 64 5.19 4.53 -22.24
C ASP A 64 6.05 4.43 -23.51
N GLU A 65 6.96 3.44 -23.57
CA GLU A 65 7.90 3.24 -24.68
C GLU A 65 7.26 2.60 -25.94
N LYS A 66 6.01 2.12 -25.85
CA LYS A 66 5.27 1.52 -26.98
C LYS A 66 4.26 2.46 -27.65
N ARG A 67 4.23 3.74 -27.30
CA ARG A 67 3.34 4.69 -27.99
C ARG A 67 3.81 4.81 -29.45
N PRO A 68 2.94 4.52 -30.44
CA PRO A 68 3.31 4.70 -31.84
C PRO A 68 3.74 6.15 -32.08
N PRO A 69 4.77 6.39 -32.92
CA PRO A 69 5.24 7.73 -33.18
C PRO A 69 4.08 8.60 -33.66
N PRO A 70 4.03 9.88 -33.27
CA PRO A 70 2.97 10.78 -33.71
C PRO A 70 2.93 10.80 -35.24
N PRO A 71 1.73 10.81 -35.85
CA PRO A 71 1.60 10.84 -37.31
C PRO A 71 2.35 12.07 -37.85
N PRO A 72 2.98 11.97 -39.04
CA PRO A 72 3.69 13.09 -39.64
C PRO A 72 2.72 14.27 -39.78
N SER A 73 3.07 15.39 -39.16
CA SER A 73 2.33 16.64 -39.27
C SER A 73 2.27 17.03 -40.73
N SER A 74 1.08 16.94 -41.35
CA SER A 74 0.82 17.47 -42.67
C SER A 74 0.82 18.99 -42.57
N GLY A 75 2.01 19.58 -42.58
CA GLY A 75 2.21 21.01 -42.82
C GLY A 75 1.82 21.32 -44.26
N GLY A 76 0.52 21.54 -44.48
CA GLY A 76 -0.02 22.10 -45.71
C GLY A 76 0.12 23.62 -45.66
N ALA A 77 1.01 24.14 -46.50
CA ALA A 77 1.04 25.55 -46.92
C ALA A 77 -0.10 25.84 -47.91
#